data_AF-A0A923Q4D4-F1
#
_entry.id   AF-A0A923Q4D4-F1
#
_cell.length_a   1.000
_cell.length_b   1.000
_cell.length_c   1.000
_cell.angle_alpha   90.00
_cell.angle_beta   90.00
_cell.angle_gamma   90.00
#
_symmetry.space_group_name_H-M   'P 1'
#
loop_
_entity.id
_entity.type
_entity.pdbx_description
1 polymer ?
#
loop_
_entity_poly.entity_id
_entity_poly.type
_entity_poly.pdbx_seq_one_letter_code
_entity_poly.pdbx_strand_id
1 'polypeptide(L)'
;MSAPQQSSRQGTGSADSLNWAALAQCESGGNPRAVNPSGTYRGLYQFSLQTWQGVGGQGDPIDASSGEQTYRAKLLYQRSGAGQWPECGRRLFS
;
A
#
# COMPACT_ATOMS: atom_id res chain seq x y z
N MET A 1 34.77 23.64 -9.53
CA MET A 1 33.82 23.63 -8.40
C MET A 1 32.44 23.37 -8.97
N SER A 2 31.84 22.22 -8.65
CA SER A 2 30.39 21.91 -8.60
C SER A 2 30.17 20.40 -8.71
N ALA A 3 29.83 19.77 -7.60
CA ALA A 3 29.29 18.42 -7.48
C ALA A 3 27.76 18.53 -7.21
N PRO A 4 27.00 17.43 -7.08
CA PRO A 4 26.02 16.97 -8.06
C PRO A 4 24.56 17.22 -7.62
N GLN A 5 23.64 17.42 -8.56
CA GLN A 5 22.20 17.47 -8.25
C GLN A 5 21.61 16.06 -8.26
N GLN A 6 21.24 15.61 -7.06
CA GLN A 6 20.73 14.31 -6.71
C GLN A 6 19.32 14.10 -7.28
N SER A 7 19.19 13.20 -8.26
CA SER A 7 17.89 12.60 -8.60
C SER A 7 17.56 11.59 -7.49
N SER A 8 16.59 11.97 -6.67
CA SER A 8 16.08 11.28 -5.49
C SER A 8 15.69 9.83 -5.78
N ARG A 9 16.59 8.90 -5.44
CA ARG A 9 16.24 7.51 -5.13
C ARG A 9 15.52 7.45 -3.78
N GLN A 10 14.32 8.02 -3.70
CA GLN A 10 13.40 7.81 -2.56
C GLN A 10 12.65 6.49 -2.77
N GLY A 11 13.40 5.38 -2.85
CA GLY A 11 12.86 4.13 -3.39
C GLY A 11 12.32 3.15 -2.35
N THR A 12 12.94 3.03 -1.18
CA THR A 12 12.59 1.95 -0.22
C THR A 12 12.47 2.48 1.20
N GLY A 13 13.50 3.19 1.69
CA GLY A 13 13.50 3.76 3.05
C GLY A 13 12.33 4.71 3.34
N SER A 14 11.88 5.49 2.35
CA SER A 14 10.76 6.41 2.52
C SER A 14 9.43 5.67 2.69
N ALA A 15 9.18 4.59 1.92
CA ALA A 15 7.95 3.82 2.04
C ALA A 15 7.93 2.99 3.33
N ASP A 16 9.06 2.39 3.72
CA ASP A 16 9.15 1.60 4.95
C ASP A 16 8.93 2.43 6.22
N SER A 17 9.29 3.72 6.19
CA SER A 17 9.09 4.64 7.32
C SER A 17 7.65 5.17 7.49
N LEU A 18 6.74 4.87 6.55
CA LEU A 18 5.36 5.36 6.61
C LEU A 18 4.51 4.60 7.61
N ASN A 19 3.46 5.26 8.09
CA ASN A 19 2.52 4.67 9.04
C ASN A 19 1.49 3.76 8.35
N TRP A 20 1.97 2.59 7.91
CA TRP A 20 1.15 1.56 7.27
C TRP A 20 0.04 1.00 8.16
N ALA A 21 0.24 1.02 9.49
CA ALA A 21 -0.77 0.62 10.44
C ALA A 21 -1.94 1.61 10.48
N ALA A 22 -1.66 2.92 10.46
CA ALA A 22 -2.70 3.94 10.41
C ALA A 22 -3.48 3.92 9.09
N LEU A 23 -2.80 3.62 7.97
CA LEU A 23 -3.47 3.40 6.69
C LEU A 23 -4.40 2.18 6.76
N ALA A 24 -3.87 1.02 7.18
CA ALA A 24 -4.64 -0.21 7.34
C ALA A 24 -5.87 -0.04 8.25
N GLN A 25 -5.71 0.71 9.35
CA GLN A 25 -6.79 1.01 10.27
C GLN A 25 -7.89 1.86 9.61
N CYS A 26 -7.51 2.78 8.74
CA CYS A 26 -8.47 3.63 8.02
C CYS A 26 -9.17 2.86 6.89
N GLU A 27 -8.45 2.01 6.17
CA GLU A 27 -8.95 1.26 5.01
C GLU A 27 -9.86 0.09 5.41
N SER A 28 -9.42 -0.74 6.35
CA SER A 28 -10.11 -1.98 6.70
C SER A 28 -10.43 -2.14 8.18
N GLY A 29 -10.13 -1.12 8.99
CA GLY A 29 -10.15 -1.26 10.46
C GLY A 29 -9.04 -2.17 10.99
N GLY A 30 -7.99 -2.41 10.19
CA GLY A 30 -6.91 -3.34 10.53
C GLY A 30 -7.25 -4.81 10.27
N ASN A 31 -8.34 -5.10 9.55
CA ASN A 31 -8.73 -6.47 9.20
C ASN A 31 -8.08 -6.92 7.86
N PRO A 32 -7.20 -7.93 7.86
CA PRO A 32 -6.56 -8.43 6.64
C PRO A 32 -7.49 -9.25 5.74
N ARG A 33 -8.69 -9.58 6.21
CA ARG A 33 -9.73 -10.32 5.47
C ARG A 33 -10.95 -9.46 5.17
N ALA A 34 -10.82 -8.14 5.29
CA ALA A 34 -11.90 -7.22 4.94
C ALA A 34 -12.25 -7.35 3.46
N VAL A 35 -13.54 -7.22 3.18
CA VAL A 35 -14.07 -7.16 1.81
C VAL A 35 -15.10 -6.05 1.83
N ASN A 36 -15.00 -5.11 0.90
CA ASN A 36 -16.02 -4.07 0.80
C ASN A 36 -17.38 -4.69 0.41
N PRO A 37 -18.51 -4.01 0.67
CA PRO A 37 -19.84 -4.54 0.36
C PRO A 37 -20.02 -4.98 -1.11
N SER A 38 -19.30 -4.36 -2.04
CA SER A 38 -19.32 -4.70 -3.47
C SER A 38 -18.41 -5.87 -3.86
N GLY A 39 -17.54 -6.36 -2.96
CA GLY A 39 -16.57 -7.42 -3.25
C GLY A 39 -15.39 -7.01 -4.15
N THR A 40 -15.28 -5.74 -4.52
CA THR A 40 -14.25 -5.21 -5.42
C THR A 40 -12.91 -5.00 -4.72
N TYR A 41 -12.95 -4.52 -3.48
CA TYR A 41 -11.78 -4.15 -2.69
C TYR A 41 -11.64 -5.07 -1.48
N ARG A 42 -10.43 -5.57 -1.28
CA ARG A 42 -10.17 -6.73 -0.43
C ARG A 42 -8.88 -6.56 0.35
N GLY A 43 -8.87 -7.10 1.56
CA GLY A 43 -7.72 -7.13 2.45
C GLY A 43 -7.48 -5.83 3.22
N LEU A 44 -6.33 -5.80 3.89
CA LEU A 44 -5.87 -4.80 4.83
C LEU A 44 -5.81 -3.38 4.24
N TYR A 45 -5.50 -3.28 2.95
CA TYR A 45 -5.37 -2.01 2.22
C TYR A 45 -6.41 -1.85 1.13
N GLN A 46 -7.49 -2.65 1.19
CA GLN A 46 -8.61 -2.56 0.25
C GLN A 46 -8.13 -2.64 -1.22
N PHE A 47 -7.31 -3.63 -1.53
CA PHE A 47 -6.82 -3.84 -2.89
C PHE A 47 -7.92 -4.34 -3.82
N SER A 48 -7.96 -3.80 -5.05
CA SER A 48 -8.61 -4.50 -6.17
C SER A 48 -7.74 -5.68 -6.62
N LEU A 49 -8.35 -6.76 -7.12
CA LEU A 49 -7.61 -7.91 -7.68
C LEU A 49 -6.64 -7.50 -8.80
N GLN A 50 -7.02 -6.57 -9.66
CA GLN A 50 -6.15 -6.08 -10.74
C GLN A 50 -4.90 -5.39 -10.19
N THR A 51 -5.06 -4.53 -9.19
CA THR A 51 -3.93 -3.83 -8.56
C THR A 51 -3.03 -4.82 -7.79
N TRP A 52 -3.62 -5.77 -7.06
CA TRP A 52 -2.90 -6.84 -6.37
C TRP A 52 -1.99 -7.61 -7.32
N GLN A 53 -2.54 -8.08 -8.44
CA GLN A 53 -1.78 -8.77 -9.49
C GLN A 53 -0.74 -7.85 -10.15
N GLY A 54 -1.08 -6.58 -10.35
CA GLY A 54 -0.19 -5.57 -10.92
C GLY A 54 1.07 -5.27 -10.09
N VAL A 55 1.03 -5.55 -8.78
CA VAL A 55 2.22 -5.49 -7.89
C VAL A 55 2.80 -6.88 -7.59
N GLY A 56 2.40 -7.88 -8.37
CA GLY A 56 2.91 -9.26 -8.33
C GLY A 56 2.27 -10.16 -7.26
N GLY A 57 1.17 -9.73 -6.66
CA GLY A 57 0.36 -10.56 -5.78
C GLY A 57 -0.30 -11.70 -6.56
N GLN A 58 -0.45 -12.85 -5.91
CA GLN A 58 -1.12 -14.03 -6.46
C GLN A 58 -2.40 -14.32 -5.68
N GLY A 59 -3.39 -14.95 -6.32
CA GLY A 59 -4.67 -15.27 -5.68
C GLY A 59 -5.44 -14.02 -5.21
N ASP A 60 -6.17 -14.17 -4.11
CA ASP A 60 -6.93 -13.10 -3.48
C ASP A 60 -6.11 -12.43 -2.35
N PRO A 61 -6.09 -11.08 -2.25
CA PRO A 61 -5.49 -10.36 -1.12
C PRO A 61 -5.86 -10.91 0.26
N ILE A 62 -7.10 -11.37 0.47
CA ILE A 62 -7.57 -11.87 1.79
C ILE A 62 -6.98 -13.20 2.21
N ASP A 63 -6.43 -13.96 1.25
CA ASP A 63 -5.74 -15.22 1.50
C ASP A 63 -4.25 -14.99 1.80
N ALA A 64 -3.73 -13.81 1.44
CA ALA A 64 -2.37 -13.42 1.75
C ALA A 64 -2.21 -12.97 3.21
N SER A 65 -1.03 -13.21 3.78
CA SER A 65 -0.72 -12.73 5.13
C SER A 65 -0.72 -11.20 5.19
N SER A 66 -1.02 -10.62 6.36
CA SER A 66 -0.97 -9.16 6.55
C SER A 66 0.39 -8.56 6.19
N GLY A 67 1.48 -9.30 6.44
CA GLY A 67 2.83 -8.92 6.02
C GLY A 67 2.99 -8.86 4.50
N GLU A 68 2.48 -9.85 3.78
CA GLU A 68 2.50 -9.85 2.31
C GLU A 68 1.64 -8.70 1.75
N GLN A 69 0.46 -8.48 2.32
CA GLN A 69 -0.41 -7.36 1.93
C GLN A 69 0.30 -6.01 2.13
N THR A 70 1.01 -5.84 3.24
CA THR A 70 1.81 -4.64 3.53
C THR A 70 2.97 -4.48 2.58
N TYR A 71 3.67 -5.57 2.28
CA TYR A 71 4.76 -5.58 1.32
C TYR A 71 4.28 -5.14 -0.07
N ARG A 72 3.16 -5.68 -0.55
CA ARG A 72 2.55 -5.27 -1.82
C ARG A 72 2.04 -3.82 -1.79
N ALA A 73 1.56 -3.33 -0.66
CA ALA A 73 1.16 -1.93 -0.49
C ALA A 73 2.36 -0.99 -0.59
N LYS A 74 3.50 -1.36 0.01
CA LYS A 74 4.77 -0.65 -0.15
C LYS A 74 5.21 -0.60 -1.61
N LEU A 75 5.16 -1.72 -2.33
CA LEU A 75 5.47 -1.75 -3.77
C LEU A 75 4.52 -0.85 -4.58
N LEU A 76 3.22 -0.88 -4.28
CA LEU A 76 2.23 -0.03 -4.93
C LEU A 76 2.53 1.45 -4.71
N TYR A 77 2.85 1.82 -3.47
CA TYR A 77 3.23 3.19 -3.10
C TYR A 77 4.51 3.64 -3.79
N GLN A 78 5.52 2.77 -3.88
CA GLN A 78 6.75 3.09 -4.60
C GLN A 78 6.49 3.34 -6.09
N ARG A 79 5.52 2.64 -6.68
CA ARG A 79 5.16 2.79 -8.09
C ARG A 79 4.25 3.98 -8.38
N SER A 80 3.25 4.23 -7.53
CA SER A 80 2.12 5.12 -7.81
C SER A 80 1.89 6.20 -6.74
N GLY A 81 2.70 6.22 -5.68
CA GLY A 81 2.55 7.09 -4.53
C GLY A 81 1.33 6.79 -3.67
N ALA A 82 1.01 7.72 -2.76
CA ALA A 82 -0.16 7.64 -1.87
C ALA A 82 -1.51 7.75 -2.59
N GLY A 83 -1.54 8.16 -3.87
CA GLY A 83 -2.77 8.45 -4.60
C GLY A 83 -3.71 7.25 -4.82
N GLN A 84 -3.25 6.04 -4.52
CA GLN A 84 -4.08 4.83 -4.53
C GLN A 84 -5.03 4.76 -3.34
N TRP A 85 -4.77 5.54 -2.30
CA TRP A 85 -5.60 5.68 -1.11
C TRP A 85 -6.00 7.15 -0.94
N PRO A 86 -6.96 7.67 -1.71
CA PRO A 86 -7.27 9.11 -1.72
C PRO A 86 -7.75 9.63 -0.35
N GLU A 87 -8.55 8.84 0.37
CA GLU A 87 -9.13 9.25 1.66
C GLU A 87 -8.19 8.99 2.84
N CYS A 88 -7.53 7.83 2.84
CA CYS A 88 -6.71 7.36 3.94
C CYS A 88 -5.21 7.50 3.70
N GLY A 89 -4.73 7.81 2.49
CA GLY A 89 -3.31 7.93 2.15
C GLY A 89 -2.58 8.99 2.97
N ARG A 90 -3.29 10.04 3.42
CA ARG A 90 -2.78 11.02 4.39
C ARG A 90 -2.33 10.41 5.72
N ARG A 91 -2.90 9.26 6.11
CA ARG A 91 -2.55 8.53 7.34
C ARG A 91 -1.15 7.95 7.30
N LEU A 92 -0.58 7.77 6.10
CA LEU A 92 0.81 7.33 5.96
C LEU A 92 1.81 8.33 6.57
N PHE A 93 1.42 9.59 6.72
CA PHE A 93 2.23 10.68 7.26
C PHE A 93 1.79 11.15 8.65
N SER A 94 0.88 10.42 9.32
CA SER A 94 0.40 10.75 10.67
C SER A 94 1.18 10.07 11.77
#